data_AF-A0A4R5VE89-F1
#
_entry.id   AF-A0A4R5VE89-F1
#
_cell.length_a   1.000
_cell.length_b   1.000
_cell.length_c   1.000
_cell.angle_alpha   90.00
_cell.angle_beta   90.00
_cell.angle_gamma   90.00
#
_symmetry.space_group_name_H-M   'P 1'
#
loop_
_entity.id
_entity.type
_entity.pdbx_description
1 polymer ?
#
loop_
_entity_poly.entity_id
_entity_poly.type
_entity_poly.pdbx_seq_one_letter_code
_entity_poly.pdbx_strand_id
1 'polypeptide(L)'
;MEGDIDVEYFDILKSKYPKIYSIPEDVEVVSYGGKDALKNTQVLQFMLSRLERVFITFDLDAEREVKPKLESIGLSADKDFCSIGIDQHGSECIEGLLPAAILAEVYAENVKDVAALGSANSSARRSAKSNLKRAALEKFKRGDLTDNDLKEMQKLMTKISKTF
;
A
#
# COMPACT_ATOMS: atom_id res chain seq x y z
N MET A 1 2.73 -3.47 6.29
CA MET A 1 1.84 -2.73 5.39
C MET A 1 0.92 -1.82 6.18
N GLU A 2 0.40 -0.74 5.59
CA GLU A 2 -0.40 0.25 6.31
C GLU A 2 -1.73 -0.34 6.78
N GLY A 3 -2.47 -1.00 5.91
CA GLY A 3 -3.75 -1.60 6.22
C GLY A 3 -3.90 -3.05 5.75
N ASP A 4 -5.01 -3.68 6.13
CA ASP A 4 -5.34 -5.06 5.73
C ASP A 4 -5.57 -5.18 4.22
N ILE A 5 -6.12 -4.14 3.58
CA ILE A 5 -6.29 -4.11 2.12
C ILE A 5 -4.94 -4.26 1.40
N ASP A 6 -3.91 -3.58 1.89
CA ASP A 6 -2.57 -3.65 1.33
C ASP A 6 -1.98 -5.07 1.46
N VAL A 7 -2.23 -5.73 2.59
CA VAL A 7 -1.83 -7.14 2.80
C VAL A 7 -2.55 -8.04 1.79
N GLU A 8 -3.85 -7.84 1.58
CA GLU A 8 -4.60 -8.61 0.58
C GLU A 8 -4.04 -8.42 -0.85
N TYR A 9 -3.58 -7.22 -1.22
CA TYR A 9 -2.87 -7.02 -2.49
C TYR A 9 -1.62 -7.90 -2.60
N PHE A 10 -0.83 -7.98 -1.53
CA PHE A 10 0.38 -8.81 -1.48
C PHE A 10 0.04 -10.30 -1.55
N ASP A 11 -1.00 -10.76 -0.88
CA ASP A 11 -1.46 -12.16 -0.93
C ASP A 11 -1.90 -12.56 -2.34
N ILE A 12 -2.60 -11.65 -3.05
CA ILE A 12 -2.99 -11.87 -4.45
C ILE A 12 -1.76 -11.90 -5.35
N LEU A 13 -0.80 -10.97 -5.17
CA LEU A 13 0.45 -10.97 -5.92
C LEU A 13 1.23 -12.26 -5.70
N LYS A 14 1.36 -12.72 -4.45
CA LYS A 14 2.05 -13.96 -4.07
C LYS A 14 1.41 -15.19 -4.73
N SER A 15 0.08 -15.28 -4.72
CA SER A 15 -0.66 -16.45 -5.23
C SER A 15 -0.88 -16.45 -6.75
N LYS A 16 -1.28 -15.31 -7.34
CA LYS A 16 -1.62 -15.21 -8.77
C LYS A 16 -0.46 -14.78 -9.66
N TYR A 17 0.45 -13.97 -9.12
CA TYR A 17 1.53 -13.33 -9.88
C TYR A 17 2.92 -13.59 -9.27
N PRO A 18 3.31 -14.86 -9.05
CA PRO A 18 4.53 -15.19 -8.29
C PRO A 18 5.83 -14.66 -8.93
N LYS A 19 5.86 -14.49 -10.25
CA LYS A 19 7.00 -13.87 -10.96
C LYS A 19 7.16 -12.38 -10.63
N ILE A 20 6.08 -11.72 -10.22
CA ILE A 20 6.05 -10.31 -9.85
C ILE A 20 6.31 -10.14 -8.37
N TYR A 21 5.72 -10.99 -7.51
CA TYR A 21 5.82 -10.87 -6.05
C TYR A 21 7.27 -10.83 -5.56
N SER A 22 8.15 -11.72 -6.05
CA SER A 22 9.62 -11.71 -5.85
C SER A 22 10.17 -11.63 -4.40
N ILE A 23 9.32 -11.47 -3.38
CA ILE A 23 9.69 -11.46 -1.96
C ILE A 23 9.84 -12.92 -1.50
N PRO A 24 10.88 -13.25 -0.69
CA PRO A 24 11.09 -14.59 -0.16
C PRO A 24 9.89 -15.16 0.62
N GLU A 25 9.75 -16.49 0.64
CA GLU A 25 8.58 -17.16 1.24
C GLU A 25 8.52 -17.07 2.77
N ASP A 26 9.67 -16.93 3.41
CA ASP A 26 9.87 -16.78 4.86
C ASP A 26 9.63 -15.35 5.36
N VAL A 27 9.40 -14.39 4.46
CA VAL A 27 8.99 -13.03 4.81
C VAL A 27 7.47 -12.98 5.03
N GLU A 28 7.08 -12.61 6.25
CA GLU A 28 5.69 -12.40 6.62
C GLU A 28 5.24 -10.96 6.31
N VAL A 29 4.10 -10.82 5.63
CA VAL A 29 3.49 -9.52 5.31
C VAL A 29 2.33 -9.27 6.27
N VAL A 30 2.49 -8.28 7.16
CA VAL A 30 1.48 -7.96 8.19
C VAL A 30 1.04 -6.50 8.10
N SER A 31 -0.19 -6.20 8.54
CA SER A 31 -0.68 -4.82 8.69
C SER A 31 -0.26 -4.25 10.06
N TYR A 32 0.06 -2.96 10.12
CA TYR A 32 0.35 -2.26 11.39
C TYR A 32 -0.78 -1.37 11.88
N GLY A 33 -1.94 -1.37 11.22
CA GLY A 33 -3.15 -0.69 11.68
C GLY A 33 -3.21 0.81 11.38
N GLY A 34 -2.59 1.25 10.28
CA GLY A 34 -2.64 2.62 9.77
C GLY A 34 -1.47 3.49 10.19
N LYS A 35 -1.21 4.57 9.43
CA LYS A 35 -0.03 5.45 9.61
C LYS A 35 0.16 6.03 11.01
N ASP A 36 -0.91 6.14 11.81
CA ASP A 36 -0.82 6.62 13.19
C ASP A 36 0.00 5.69 14.09
N ALA A 37 0.06 4.38 13.79
CA ALA A 37 0.89 3.43 14.53
C ALA A 37 2.39 3.73 14.37
N LEU A 38 2.81 4.26 13.21
CA LEU A 38 4.20 4.64 12.95
C LEU A 38 4.60 5.94 13.68
N LYS A 39 3.65 6.65 14.29
CA LYS A 39 3.92 7.90 15.02
C LYS A 39 4.44 7.64 16.43
N ASN A 40 4.18 6.46 16.99
CA ASN A 40 4.68 6.06 18.31
C ASN A 40 6.02 5.35 18.15
N THR A 41 7.09 6.14 18.14
CA THR A 41 8.46 5.67 17.88
C THR A 41 8.98 4.71 18.95
N GLN A 42 8.57 4.85 20.22
CA GLN A 42 9.01 3.97 21.30
C GLN A 42 8.43 2.55 21.14
N VAL A 43 7.12 2.44 20.88
CA VAL A 43 6.48 1.13 20.64
C VAL A 43 7.05 0.49 19.38
N LEU A 44 7.26 1.29 18.33
CA LEU A 44 7.85 0.82 17.09
C LEU A 44 9.26 0.27 17.31
N GLN A 45 10.16 1.01 17.96
CA GLN A 45 11.51 0.52 18.27
C GLN A 45 11.50 -0.80 19.06
N PHE A 46 10.61 -0.91 20.06
CA PHE A 46 10.48 -2.13 20.83
C PHE A 46 10.05 -3.33 19.98
N MET A 47 9.08 -3.15 19.09
CA MET A 47 8.66 -4.20 18.15
C MET A 47 9.79 -4.58 17.20
N LEU A 48 10.46 -3.59 16.60
CA LEU A 48 11.55 -3.79 15.66
C LEU A 48 12.74 -4.54 16.28
N SER A 49 13.01 -4.33 17.58
CA SER A 49 14.09 -5.02 18.30
C SER A 49 13.93 -6.54 18.41
N ARG A 50 12.74 -7.07 18.12
CA ARG A 50 12.40 -8.49 18.21
C ARG A 50 12.44 -9.22 16.86
N LEU A 51 12.68 -8.47 15.78
CA LEU A 51 12.66 -8.96 14.41
C LEU A 51 14.06 -8.85 13.82
N GLU A 52 14.52 -9.88 13.12
CA GLU A 52 15.85 -9.88 12.51
C GLU A 52 15.97 -8.85 11.39
N ARG A 53 14.94 -8.77 10.55
CA ARG A 53 14.83 -7.82 9.44
C ARG A 53 13.39 -7.34 9.32
N VAL A 54 13.21 -6.05 9.10
CA VAL A 54 11.89 -5.43 8.90
C VAL A 54 11.96 -4.47 7.73
N PHE A 55 10.89 -4.44 6.93
CA PHE A 55 10.68 -3.43 5.92
C PHE A 55 9.29 -2.80 6.07
N ILE A 56 9.23 -1.49 6.25
CA ILE A 56 7.98 -0.76 6.49
C ILE A 56 7.52 -0.06 5.21
N THR A 57 6.24 -0.16 4.90
CA THR A 57 5.62 0.57 3.79
C THR A 57 4.48 1.46 4.28
N PHE A 58 4.25 2.58 3.59
CA PHE A 58 3.18 3.53 3.89
C PHE A 58 2.74 4.25 2.61
N ASP A 59 1.52 4.78 2.57
CA ASP A 59 1.03 5.57 1.43
C ASP A 59 1.94 6.79 1.17
N LEU A 60 2.19 7.13 -0.10
CA LEU A 60 3.03 8.27 -0.51
C LEU A 60 2.52 9.60 0.07
N ASP A 61 1.20 9.74 0.26
CA ASP A 61 0.59 10.92 0.88
C ASP A 61 1.04 11.14 2.34
N ALA A 62 1.55 10.09 3.00
CA ALA A 62 2.02 10.11 4.37
C ALA A 62 3.52 10.37 4.50
N GLU A 63 4.28 10.40 3.39
CA GLU A 63 5.75 10.43 3.43
C GLU A 63 6.29 11.63 4.21
N ARG A 64 5.74 12.83 3.98
CA ARG A 64 6.18 14.06 4.68
C ARG A 64 6.03 13.97 6.19
N GLU A 65 5.09 13.18 6.69
CA GLU A 65 4.86 12.99 8.11
C GLU A 65 5.64 11.80 8.68
N VAL A 66 5.67 10.68 7.96
CA VAL A 66 6.16 9.39 8.46
C VAL A 66 7.69 9.29 8.36
N LYS A 67 8.27 9.72 7.23
CA LYS A 67 9.70 9.56 6.96
C LYS A 67 10.60 10.16 8.05
N PRO A 68 10.41 11.43 8.50
CA PRO A 68 11.26 11.99 9.56
C PRO A 68 11.19 11.21 10.88
N LYS A 69 10.05 10.57 11.17
CA LYS A 69 9.85 9.79 12.40
C LYS A 69 10.60 8.45 12.33
N LEU A 70 10.53 7.77 11.19
CA LEU A 70 11.29 6.53 10.97
C LEU A 70 12.81 6.80 10.97
N GLU A 71 13.24 7.89 10.34
CA GLU A 71 14.66 8.29 10.36
C GLU A 71 15.14 8.64 11.78
N SER A 72 14.29 9.27 12.61
CA SER A 72 14.63 9.60 14.01
C SER A 72 14.92 8.38 14.90
N ILE A 73 14.43 7.19 14.50
CA ILE A 73 14.68 5.93 15.21
C ILE A 73 15.77 5.08 14.55
N GLY A 74 16.51 5.64 13.58
CA GLY A 74 17.66 5.00 12.94
C GLY A 74 17.33 4.18 11.70
N LEU A 75 16.10 4.23 11.19
CA LEU A 75 15.74 3.55 9.94
C LEU A 75 16.14 4.40 8.73
N SER A 76 16.49 3.73 7.63
CA SER A 76 16.90 4.37 6.38
C SER A 76 15.90 4.14 5.27
N ALA A 77 15.57 5.20 4.52
CA ALA A 77 14.76 5.10 3.31
C ALA A 77 15.40 4.13 2.30
N ASP A 78 14.56 3.38 1.60
CA ASP A 78 14.92 2.37 0.60
C ASP A 78 15.72 1.17 1.12
N LYS A 79 16.03 1.13 2.42
CA LYS A 79 16.66 -0.02 3.10
C LYS A 79 15.76 -0.65 4.14
N ASP A 80 15.07 0.18 4.92
CA ASP A 80 14.21 -0.29 6.02
C ASP A 80 12.76 0.17 5.82
N PHE A 81 12.53 1.15 4.94
CA PHE A 81 11.18 1.58 4.58
C PHE A 81 11.08 2.22 3.19
N CYS A 82 9.87 2.27 2.64
CA CYS A 82 9.56 3.15 1.50
C CYS A 82 8.09 3.59 1.49
N SER A 83 7.82 4.69 0.78
CA SER A 83 6.45 5.07 0.37
C SER A 83 5.95 4.20 -0.79
N ILE A 84 4.64 3.99 -0.84
CA ILE A 84 3.90 3.29 -1.90
C ILE A 84 2.99 4.28 -2.61
N GLY A 85 3.04 4.28 -3.94
CA GLY A 85 2.17 5.09 -4.80
C GLY A 85 2.95 5.74 -5.92
N ILE A 86 2.22 6.44 -6.77
CA ILE A 86 2.75 7.29 -7.85
C ILE A 86 2.59 8.74 -7.41
N ASP A 87 3.58 9.59 -7.71
CA ASP A 87 3.52 11.04 -7.50
C ASP A 87 2.54 11.69 -8.49
N GLN A 88 1.27 11.36 -8.31
CA GLN A 88 0.12 11.81 -9.08
C GLN A 88 -1.07 11.81 -8.13
N HIS A 89 -1.83 12.90 -8.13
CA HIS A 89 -2.96 13.06 -7.21
C HIS A 89 -3.96 11.91 -7.35
N GLY A 90 -4.25 11.25 -6.22
CA GLY A 90 -5.18 10.13 -6.18
C GLY A 90 -4.57 8.76 -6.50
N SER A 91 -3.26 8.70 -6.80
CA SER A 91 -2.49 7.46 -7.00
C SER A 91 -1.40 7.26 -5.95
N GLU A 92 -1.45 8.01 -4.86
CA GLU A 92 -0.44 8.07 -3.78
C GLU A 92 -0.56 6.90 -2.77
N CYS A 93 -1.07 5.75 -3.21
CA CYS A 93 -1.31 4.54 -2.39
C CYS A 93 -1.17 3.27 -3.22
N ILE A 94 -1.29 2.09 -2.61
CA ILE A 94 -1.13 0.80 -3.30
C ILE A 94 -2.14 0.60 -4.44
N GLU A 95 -3.39 1.04 -4.25
CA GLU A 95 -4.41 0.96 -5.29
C GLU A 95 -4.05 1.82 -6.51
N GLY A 96 -3.29 2.91 -6.29
CA GLY A 96 -2.78 3.78 -7.34
C GLY A 96 -1.75 3.13 -8.26
N LEU A 97 -1.22 1.95 -7.89
CA LEU A 97 -0.32 1.17 -8.73
C LEU A 97 -1.05 0.26 -9.72
N LEU A 98 -2.38 0.19 -9.65
CA LEU A 98 -3.19 -0.59 -10.59
C LEU A 98 -3.25 0.07 -11.97
N PRO A 99 -3.49 -0.72 -13.04
CA PRO A 99 -3.77 -0.18 -14.37
C PRO A 99 -4.89 0.86 -14.34
N ALA A 100 -4.70 1.94 -15.10
CA ALA A 100 -5.69 3.01 -15.23
C ALA A 100 -7.06 2.49 -15.70
N ALA A 101 -7.10 1.42 -16.52
CA ALA A 101 -8.33 0.79 -16.96
C ALA A 101 -9.16 0.22 -15.78
N ILE A 102 -8.50 -0.45 -14.82
CA ILE A 102 -9.18 -0.96 -13.62
C ILE A 102 -9.73 0.19 -12.79
N LEU A 103 -8.92 1.22 -12.55
CA LEU A 103 -9.34 2.37 -11.76
C LEU A 103 -10.50 3.12 -12.41
N ALA A 104 -10.48 3.27 -13.74
CA ALA A 104 -11.56 3.88 -14.50
C ALA A 104 -12.88 3.09 -14.37
N GLU A 105 -12.83 1.77 -14.47
CA GLU A 105 -14.00 0.92 -14.24
C GLU A 105 -14.55 1.04 -12.82
N VAL A 106 -13.66 1.02 -11.81
CA VAL A 106 -14.05 1.20 -10.39
C VAL A 106 -14.79 2.52 -10.23
N TYR A 107 -14.26 3.62 -10.76
CA TYR A 107 -14.90 4.92 -10.63
C TYR A 107 -16.22 5.02 -11.39
N ALA A 108 -16.32 4.40 -12.57
CA ALA A 108 -17.55 4.36 -13.36
C ALA A 108 -18.66 3.56 -12.65
N GLU A 109 -18.32 2.49 -11.95
CA GLU A 109 -19.28 1.64 -11.22
C GLU A 109 -19.67 2.22 -9.84
N ASN A 110 -18.82 3.08 -9.25
CA ASN A 110 -18.98 3.60 -7.89
C ASN A 110 -19.20 5.13 -7.85
N VAL A 111 -19.99 5.67 -8.79
CA VAL A 111 -20.24 7.11 -8.97
C VAL A 111 -20.64 7.83 -7.67
N LYS A 112 -21.44 7.18 -6.81
CA LYS A 112 -21.89 7.77 -5.54
C LYS A 112 -20.73 7.97 -4.56
N ASP A 113 -19.84 6.99 -4.44
CA ASP A 113 -18.66 7.10 -3.59
C ASP A 113 -17.69 8.14 -4.15
N VAL A 114 -17.50 8.18 -5.49
CA VAL A 114 -16.70 9.22 -6.15
C VAL A 114 -17.24 10.63 -5.84
N ALA A 115 -18.56 10.83 -5.97
CA ALA A 115 -19.18 12.11 -5.61
C ALA A 115 -19.02 12.44 -4.11
N ALA A 116 -19.09 11.43 -3.25
CA ALA A 116 -18.95 11.59 -1.80
C ALA A 116 -17.52 11.94 -1.36
N LEU A 117 -16.48 11.73 -2.18
CA LEU A 117 -15.11 12.18 -1.88
C LEU A 117 -15.02 13.70 -1.71
N GLY A 118 -15.87 14.47 -2.42
CA GLY A 118 -15.96 15.93 -2.29
C GLY A 118 -16.88 16.42 -1.17
N SER A 119 -17.54 15.52 -0.44
CA SER A 119 -18.50 15.89 0.61
C SER A 119 -17.82 16.67 1.74
N ALA A 120 -18.49 17.67 2.32
CA ALA A 120 -18.00 18.35 3.53
C ALA A 120 -18.01 17.42 4.77
N ASN A 121 -18.82 16.35 4.74
CA ASN A 121 -18.91 15.38 5.82
C ASN A 121 -17.70 14.42 5.80
N SER A 122 -16.87 14.48 6.83
CA SER A 122 -15.66 13.67 6.95
C SER A 122 -15.93 12.16 7.08
N SER A 123 -17.03 11.74 7.70
CA SER A 123 -17.38 10.32 7.79
C SER A 123 -17.81 9.76 6.43
N ALA A 124 -18.58 10.53 5.67
CA ALA A 124 -18.97 10.19 4.30
C ALA A 124 -17.75 10.06 3.38
N ARG A 125 -16.81 11.03 3.44
CA ARG A 125 -15.56 10.96 2.67
C ARG A 125 -14.73 9.72 3.02
N ARG A 126 -14.58 9.40 4.31
CA ARG A 126 -13.81 8.23 4.78
C ARG A 126 -14.45 6.92 4.32
N SER A 127 -15.78 6.81 4.46
CA SER A 127 -16.52 5.64 3.98
C SER A 127 -16.36 5.47 2.47
N ALA A 128 -16.50 6.55 1.70
CA ALA A 128 -16.31 6.52 0.25
C ALA A 128 -14.90 6.09 -0.15
N LYS A 129 -13.84 6.64 0.49
CA LYS A 129 -12.45 6.21 0.26
C LYS A 129 -12.29 4.71 0.54
N SER A 130 -12.84 4.22 1.65
CA SER A 130 -12.78 2.80 2.01
C SER A 130 -13.52 1.90 1.01
N ASN A 131 -14.71 2.31 0.56
CA ASN A 131 -15.48 1.58 -0.45
C ASN A 131 -14.73 1.48 -1.78
N LEU A 132 -14.16 2.59 -2.26
CA LEU A 132 -13.39 2.63 -3.51
C LEU A 132 -12.13 1.76 -3.43
N LYS A 133 -11.38 1.80 -2.31
CA LYS A 133 -10.23 0.92 -2.08
C LYS A 133 -10.62 -0.55 -2.16
N ARG A 134 -11.72 -0.93 -1.51
CA ARG A 134 -12.25 -2.30 -1.56
C ARG A 134 -12.71 -2.69 -2.97
N ALA A 135 -13.39 -1.80 -3.68
CA ALA A 135 -13.83 -2.06 -5.05
C ALA A 135 -12.64 -2.26 -6.01
N ALA A 136 -11.57 -1.48 -5.85
CA ALA A 136 -10.33 -1.65 -6.60
C ALA A 136 -9.68 -3.00 -6.32
N LEU A 137 -9.61 -3.42 -5.05
CA LEU A 137 -9.11 -4.73 -4.66
C LEU A 137 -9.94 -5.87 -5.28
N GLU A 138 -11.27 -5.76 -5.25
CA GLU A 138 -12.16 -6.76 -5.83
C GLU A 138 -12.02 -6.87 -7.36
N LYS A 139 -11.82 -5.75 -8.06
CA LYS A 139 -11.51 -5.75 -9.49
C LYS A 139 -10.15 -6.39 -9.77
N PHE A 140 -9.13 -6.05 -8.97
CA PHE A 140 -7.81 -6.67 -9.06
C PHE A 140 -7.85 -8.19 -8.84
N LYS A 141 -8.61 -8.66 -7.84
CA LYS A 141 -8.83 -10.10 -7.58
C LYS A 141 -9.42 -10.84 -8.77
N ARG A 142 -10.30 -10.20 -9.55
CA ARG A 142 -11.01 -10.84 -10.67
C ARG A 142 -10.29 -10.69 -12.00
N GLY A 143 -9.47 -9.66 -12.15
CA GLY A 143 -8.74 -9.38 -13.38
C GLY A 143 -7.66 -10.43 -13.66
N ASP A 144 -7.55 -10.82 -14.92
CA ASP A 144 -6.41 -11.56 -15.46
C ASP A 144 -5.45 -10.55 -16.09
N LEU A 145 -4.51 -10.05 -15.28
CA LEU A 145 -3.58 -9.00 -15.67
C LEU A 145 -2.29 -9.58 -16.21
N THR A 146 -1.70 -8.90 -17.17
CA THR A 146 -0.38 -9.26 -17.69
C THR A 146 0.73 -8.63 -16.85
N ASP A 147 1.96 -9.15 -17.00
CA ASP A 147 3.13 -8.55 -16.35
C ASP A 147 3.30 -7.06 -16.71
N ASN A 148 2.91 -6.65 -17.93
CA ASN A 148 2.98 -5.26 -18.36
C ASN A 148 1.95 -4.38 -17.64
N ASP A 149 0.76 -4.89 -17.35
CA ASP A 149 -0.27 -4.19 -16.57
C ASP A 149 0.21 -3.95 -15.13
N LEU A 150 1.02 -4.88 -14.60
CA LEU A 150 1.51 -4.87 -13.22
C LEU A 150 2.92 -4.30 -13.07
N LYS A 151 3.40 -3.52 -14.05
CA LYS A 151 4.76 -2.97 -14.06
C LYS A 151 5.07 -2.11 -12.83
N GLU A 152 4.13 -1.28 -12.36
CA GLU A 152 4.33 -0.45 -11.17
C GLU A 152 4.36 -1.28 -9.87
N MET A 153 3.52 -2.31 -9.77
CA MET A 153 3.59 -3.31 -8.70
C MET A 153 4.93 -4.05 -8.73
N GLN A 154 5.41 -4.45 -9.91
CA GLN A 154 6.70 -5.13 -10.05
C GLN A 154 7.87 -4.28 -9.56
N LYS A 155 7.86 -2.97 -9.82
CA LYS A 155 8.88 -2.05 -9.29
C LYS A 155 8.86 -2.02 -7.77
N LEU A 156 7.67 -1.97 -7.15
CA LEU A 156 7.53 -2.02 -5.70
C LEU A 156 8.07 -3.34 -5.13
N MET A 157 7.64 -4.47 -5.70
CA MET A 157 8.09 -5.80 -5.26
C MET A 157 9.61 -5.95 -5.37
N THR A 158 10.20 -5.54 -6.50
CA THR A 158 11.66 -5.57 -6.71
C THR A 158 12.40 -4.66 -5.72
N LYS A 159 11.78 -3.57 -5.27
CA LYS A 159 12.36 -2.68 -4.26
C LYS A 159 12.38 -3.35 -2.89
N ILE A 160 11.27 -3.98 -2.51
CA ILE A 160 11.15 -4.70 -1.23
C ILE A 160 12.05 -5.94 -1.23
N SER A 161 12.10 -6.69 -2.32
CA SER A 161 12.88 -7.92 -2.41
C SER A 161 14.39 -7.70 -2.29
N LYS A 162 14.91 -6.50 -2.59
CA LYS A 162 16.34 -6.18 -2.42
C LYS A 162 16.77 -6.02 -0.96
N THR A 163 15.81 -5.91 -0.05
CA THR A 163 16.04 -5.74 1.38
C THR A 163 16.31 -7.06 2.10
N PHE A 164 15.81 -8.18 1.53
CA PHE A 164 15.84 -9.54 2.07
C PHE A 164 16.70 -10.44 1.18
#